data_AF-A0A8E2JR20-F1
#
_entry.id   AF-A0A8E2JR20-F1
#
_cell.length_a   1.000
_cell.length_b   1.000
_cell.length_c   1.000
_cell.angle_alpha   90.00
_cell.angle_beta   90.00
_cell.angle_gamma   90.00
#
_symmetry.space_group_name_H-M   'P 1'
#
loop_
_entity.id
_entity.type
_entity.pdbx_description
1 polymer ?
#
loop_
_entity_poly.entity_id
_entity_poly.type
_entity_poly.pdbx_seq_one_letter_code
_entity_poly.pdbx_strand_id
1 'polypeptide(L)' 'LGPMTVEPGDLVCVLSGARVPFAFRAEENRYCFVGECYVHRIMRGEAIEMWRRGELGEMGFELK' A
#
# COMPACT_ATOMS: atom_id res chain seq x y z
N LEU A 1 2.40 12.00 -3.63
CA LEU A 1 2.16 12.06 -5.09
C LEU A 1 1.58 10.72 -5.51
N GLY A 2 0.67 10.68 -6.47
CA GLY A 2 0.03 9.44 -6.90
C GLY A 2 -0.91 9.71 -8.07
N PRO A 3 -1.57 8.68 -8.62
CA PRO A 3 -2.53 8.87 -9.69
C PRO A 3 -3.69 9.76 -9.22
N MET A 4 -4.32 10.48 -10.15
CA MET A 4 -5.44 11.38 -9.82
C MET A 4 -6.66 10.64 -9.26
N THR A 5 -6.67 9.32 -9.38
CA THR A 5 -7.72 8.42 -8.87
C THR A 5 -7.55 8.08 -7.39
N VAL A 6 -6.44 8.45 -6.73
CA VAL A 6 -6.28 8.23 -5.27
C VAL A 6 -7.25 9.12 -4.51
N GLU A 7 -7.99 8.53 -3.58
CA GLU A 7 -8.99 9.19 -2.76
C GLU A 7 -8.73 8.95 -1.26
N PRO A 8 -9.19 9.86 -0.37
CA PRO A 8 -9.18 9.61 1.07
C PRO A 8 -9.91 8.31 1.42
N GLY A 9 -9.23 7.42 2.15
CA GLY A 9 -9.75 6.08 2.49
C GLY A 9 -9.09 4.95 1.70
N ASP A 10 -8.36 5.25 0.63
CA ASP A 10 -7.53 4.26 -0.04
C ASP A 10 -6.39 3.78 0.90
N LEU A 11 -6.15 2.47 0.88
CA LEU A 11 -5.10 1.81 1.64
C LEU A 11 -3.76 1.93 0.92
N VAL A 12 -2.71 2.31 1.65
CA VAL A 12 -1.34 2.31 1.15
C VAL A 12 -0.64 1.03 1.61
N CYS A 13 -0.22 0.21 0.66
CA CYS A 13 0.47 -1.04 0.92
C CYS A 13 1.84 -1.06 0.23
N VAL A 14 2.85 -1.61 0.91
CA VAL A 14 4.13 -1.96 0.28
C VAL A 14 4.09 -3.44 -0.06
N LEU A 15 4.11 -3.76 -1.35
CA LEU A 15 4.13 -5.15 -1.80
C LEU A 15 5.50 -5.78 -1.52
N SER A 16 5.51 -7.03 -1.05
CA SER A 16 6.75 -7.79 -0.88
C SER A 16 7.54 -7.85 -2.19
N GLY A 17 8.77 -7.33 -2.17
CA GLY A 17 9.65 -7.25 -3.35
C GLY A 17 9.48 -5.99 -4.20
N ALA A 18 8.49 -5.14 -3.92
CA ALA A 18 8.36 -3.85 -4.58
C ALA A 18 9.27 -2.78 -3.96
N ARG A 19 9.66 -1.81 -4.79
CA ARG A 19 10.49 -0.67 -4.38
C ARG A 19 9.67 0.57 -4.01
N VAL A 20 8.37 0.55 -4.27
CA VAL A 20 7.46 1.67 -4.08
C VAL A 20 6.14 1.19 -3.42
N PRO A 21 5.45 2.07 -2.66
CA PRO A 21 4.10 1.83 -2.19
C PRO A 21 3.06 1.88 -3.31
N PHE A 22 1.92 1.24 -3.08
CA PHE A 22 0.76 1.23 -3.96
C PHE A 22 -0.50 1.56 -3.18
N ALA A 23 -1.43 2.24 -3.84
CA ALA A 23 -2.76 2.52 -3.33
C ALA A 23 -3.74 1.43 -3.77
N PHE A 24 -4.56 0.98 -2.82
CA PHE A 24 -5.63 0.01 -3.02
C PHE A 24 -6.94 0.58 -2.48
N ARG A 25 -8.02 0.38 -3.22
CA ARG A 25 -9.37 0.75 -2.78
C ARG A 25 -10.12 -0.48 -2.29
N ALA A 26 -10.64 -0.42 -1.07
CA ALA A 26 -11.53 -1.45 -0.56
C ALA A 26 -12.90 -1.34 -1.24
N GLU A 27 -13.35 -2.42 -1.85
CA GLU A 27 -14.72 -2.66 -2.28
C GLU A 27 -15.31 -3.83 -1.48
N GLU A 28 -16.63 -4.02 -1.53
CA GLU A 28 -17.39 -4.96 -0.69
C GLU A 28 -16.69 -6.29 -0.35
N ASN A 29 -16.07 -6.93 -1.34
CA ASN A 29 -15.37 -8.21 -1.17
C ASN A 29 -14.00 -8.26 -1.87
N ARG A 30 -13.40 -7.11 -2.22
CA ARG A 30 -12.14 -7.08 -2.98
C ARG A 30 -11.35 -5.79 -2.77
N TYR A 31 -10.09 -5.84 -3.16
CA TYR A 31 -9.24 -4.66 -3.24
C TYR A 31 -8.92 -4.36 -4.70
N CYS A 32 -9.28 -3.16 -5.14
CA CYS A 32 -8.97 -2.68 -6.47
C CYS A 32 -7.62 -1.95 -6.45
N PHE A 33 -6.75 -2.29 -7.39
CA PHE A 33 -5.48 -1.60 -7.58
C PHE A 33 -5.74 -0.19 -8.14
N VAL A 34 -5.34 0.85 -7.42
CA VAL A 34 -5.49 2.25 -7.85
C VAL A 34 -4.24 2.71 -8.60
N GLY A 35 -3.06 2.36 -8.06
CA GLY A 35 -1.77 2.65 -8.71
C GLY A 35 -0.61 2.85 -7.74
N GLU A 36 0.58 3.07 -8.30
CA GLU A 36 1.79 3.42 -7.54
C GLU A 36 1.67 4.80 -6.89
N CYS A 37 2.13 4.93 -5.65
CA CYS A 37 2.14 6.22 -4.96
C CYS A 37 3.45 6.52 -4.24
N TYR A 38 3.82 7.79 -4.25
CA TYR A 38 4.89 8.33 -3.42
C TYR A 38 4.31 8.76 -2.08
N VAL A 39 4.74 8.05 -1.04
CA VAL A 39 4.43 8.39 0.35
C VAL A 39 5.72 8.77 1.06
N HIS A 40 5.81 10.05 1.39
CA HIS A 40 6.94 10.56 2.12
C HIS A 40 7.06 9.84 3.47
N ARG A 41 8.28 9.45 3.84
CA ARG A 41 8.67 8.74 5.08
C ARG A 41 8.56 7.21 5.12
N ILE A 42 8.08 6.53 4.07
CA ILE A 42 8.00 5.06 4.07
C ILE A 42 8.72 4.37 2.90
N MET A 43 9.37 5.14 2.03
CA MET A 43 9.99 4.65 0.79
C MET A 43 11.50 4.33 0.90
N ARG A 44 12.13 4.55 2.06
CA ARG A 44 13.55 4.22 2.31
C ARG A 44 13.67 3.03 3.28
N GLY A 45 12.71 2.12 3.24
CA GLY A 45 12.69 0.92 4.07
C GLY A 45 12.03 1.10 5.43
N GLU A 46 11.55 2.30 5.78
CA GLU A 46 10.87 2.53 7.05
C GLU A 46 9.61 1.67 7.20
N ALA A 47 8.86 1.44 6.10
CA ALA A 47 7.72 0.52 6.11
C ALA A 47 8.11 -0.91 6.55
N ILE A 48 9.26 -1.40 6.09
CA ILE A 48 9.74 -2.74 6.44
C ILE A 48 10.17 -2.79 7.91
N GLU A 49 10.82 -1.74 8.40
CA GLU A 49 11.20 -1.64 9.80
C GLU A 49 9.98 -1.53 10.73
N MET A 50 8.96 -0.75 10.35
CA MET A 50 7.70 -0.67 11.09
C MET A 50 6.96 -2.02 11.11
N TRP A 51 6.92 -2.75 9.99
CA TRP A 51 6.36 -4.10 9.94
C TRP A 51 7.13 -5.07 10.85
N ARG A 52 8.48 -5.05 10.83
CA ARG A 52 9.33 -5.86 11.72
C ARG A 52 9.10 -5.59 13.21
N ARG A 53 8.71 -4.36 13.56
CA ARG A 53 8.38 -3.95 14.93
C ARG A 53 6.95 -4.29 15.33
N GLY A 54 6.13 -4.81 14.42
CA GLY A 54 4.71 -5.10 14.65
C GLY A 54 3.82 -3.85 14.64
N GLU A 55 4.30 -2.73 14.10
CA GLU A 55 3.54 -1.48 14.00
C GLU A 55 2.61 -1.46 12.76
N LEU A 56 2.82 -2.37 11.81
CA LEU A 56 2.00 -2.52 10.61
C LEU A 56 1.45 -3.95 10.52
N GLY A 57 0.19 -4.06 10.09
CA GLY A 57 -0.43 -5.34 9.76
C GLY A 57 0.01 -5.84 8.38
N GLU A 58 -0.07 -7.15 8.18
CA GLU A 58 0.03 -7.79 6.87
C GLU A 58 -1.35 -8.24 6.40
N MET A 59 -1.57 -8.24 5.09
CA MET A 59 -2.81 -8.72 4.48
C MET A 59 -2.48 -9.39 3.15
N GLY A 60 -3.05 -10.56 2.89
CA GLY A 60 -2.98 -11.24 1.59
C GLY A 60 -4.08 -10.74 0.65
N PHE A 61 -3.76 -10.62 -0.64
CA PHE A 61 -4.72 -10.29 -1.69
C PHE A 61 -4.50 -11.24 -2.88
N GLU A 62 -5.61 -11.69 -3.47
CA GLU A 62 -5.60 -12.44 -4.72
C GLU A 62 -5.90 -11.49 -5.88
N LEU A 63 -4.98 -11.41 -6.83
CA LEU A 63 -5.23 -10.79 -8.13
C LEU A 63 -5.85 -11.85 -9.04
N LYS A 64 -7.06 -11.59 -9.55
CA LYS A 64 -7.68 -12.43 -10.58
C LYS A 64 -7.17 -12.05 -11.97
#